data_AF-A0A1F5LZ08-F1
#
_entry.id   AF-A0A1F5LZ08-F1
#
_cell.length_a   1.000
_cell.length_b   1.000
_cell.length_c   1.000
_cell.angle_alpha   90.00
_cell.angle_beta   90.00
_cell.angle_gamma   90.00
#
_symmetry.space_group_name_H-M   'P 1'
#
loop_
_entity.id
_entity.type
_entity.pdbx_description
1 polymer ?
#
loop_
_entity_poly.entity_id
_entity_poly.type
_entity_poly.pdbx_seq_one_letter_code
_entity_poly.pdbx_strand_id
1 'polypeptide(L)'
;MQASGSIGKIIALVASPDVKVSVLSRSSSEATFDSDVSVRKTDFSEADLESALRGQDAVISAVCATGFVDQKNFIYASIRAGVKRFILSEFSSNTFSDAVIQLVPLFEQKRVVLDYLKSKESEGLAWSGIATALLFDWGLTTGFLGYDITSQTANQYFYVASVETSQKEILGALEEATSSKWTVTDTSTDSEISEAVKTLGIGDFSGAFMLVRDTSYANTPGLRANYVKDEKLANGLLGLMKQSVKDSVIQVVDKL
;
A
#
# COMPACT_ATOMS: atom_id res chain seq x y z
N MET A 1 -12.50 11.81 14.29
CA MET A 1 -13.86 11.25 14.14
C MET A 1 -13.99 10.57 12.78
N GLN A 2 -14.61 9.37 12.73
CA GLN A 2 -14.78 8.56 11.51
C GLN A 2 -13.47 8.18 10.81
N ALA A 3 -12.56 7.52 11.53
CA ALA A 3 -11.23 7.15 11.02
C ALA A 3 -11.22 5.93 10.06
N SER A 4 -12.38 5.28 9.82
CA SER A 4 -12.45 4.09 8.96
C SER A 4 -12.54 4.38 7.46
N GLY A 5 -12.83 5.63 7.08
CA GLY A 5 -12.83 6.06 5.67
C GLY A 5 -11.41 6.32 5.13
N SER A 6 -11.27 6.44 3.80
CA SER A 6 -9.95 6.59 3.15
C SER A 6 -9.12 7.74 3.74
N ILE A 7 -9.72 8.91 3.94
CA ILE A 7 -9.08 10.07 4.58
C ILE A 7 -8.76 9.80 6.06
N GLY A 8 -9.70 9.21 6.79
CA GLY A 8 -9.56 8.93 8.21
C GLY A 8 -8.39 8.00 8.52
N LYS A 9 -8.16 6.99 7.68
CA LYS A 9 -7.02 6.07 7.80
C LYS A 9 -5.69 6.78 7.56
N ILE A 10 -5.62 7.65 6.55
CA ILE A 10 -4.41 8.43 6.26
C ILE A 10 -4.07 9.34 7.45
N ILE A 11 -5.06 10.05 8.00
CA ILE A 11 -4.86 10.96 9.15
C ILE A 11 -4.34 10.20 10.37
N ALA A 12 -4.86 9.00 10.64
CA ALA A 12 -4.38 8.18 11.75
C ALA A 12 -2.93 7.72 11.52
N LEU A 13 -2.58 7.35 10.28
CA LEU A 13 -1.24 6.86 9.92
C LEU A 13 -0.15 7.95 9.98
N VAL A 14 -0.48 9.20 9.68
CA VAL A 14 0.50 10.31 9.61
C VAL A 14 0.67 11.07 10.94
N ALA A 15 0.00 10.63 12.01
CA ALA A 15 0.18 11.24 13.31
C ALA A 15 1.61 11.04 13.82
N SER A 16 2.21 12.09 14.39
CA SER A 16 3.50 11.99 15.06
C SER A 16 3.43 10.98 16.21
N PRO A 17 4.49 10.21 16.49
CA PRO A 17 4.55 9.33 17.67
C PRO A 17 4.30 10.07 18.99
N ASP A 18 4.53 11.39 19.03
CA ASP A 18 4.27 12.23 20.21
C ASP A 18 2.80 12.64 20.37
N VAL A 19 1.94 12.34 19.39
CA VAL A 19 0.52 12.68 19.39
C VAL A 19 -0.30 11.45 19.76
N LYS A 20 -0.98 11.51 20.91
CA LYS A 20 -1.92 10.47 21.31
C LYS A 20 -3.20 10.54 20.47
N VAL A 21 -3.40 9.56 19.60
CA VAL A 21 -4.59 9.50 18.73
C VAL A 21 -5.69 8.65 19.36
N SER A 22 -6.91 9.18 19.38
CA SER A 22 -8.12 8.42 19.67
C SER A 22 -9.13 8.49 18.52
N VAL A 23 -9.81 7.39 18.25
CA VAL A 23 -10.78 7.25 17.17
C VAL A 23 -12.18 7.13 17.73
N LEU A 24 -13.05 8.08 17.38
CA LEU A 24 -14.49 7.92 17.56
C LEU A 24 -15.07 7.14 16.38
N SER A 25 -15.63 5.97 16.69
CA SER A 25 -16.28 5.04 15.75
C SER A 25 -17.74 4.84 16.13
N ARG A 26 -18.63 4.69 15.14
CA ARG A 26 -20.06 4.46 15.40
C ARG A 26 -20.24 3.15 16.16
N SER A 27 -21.20 3.09 17.08
CA SER A 27 -21.51 1.86 17.84
C SER A 27 -21.81 0.66 16.93
N SER A 28 -22.46 0.89 15.79
CA SER A 28 -22.77 -0.13 14.78
C SER A 28 -21.63 -0.50 13.83
N SER A 29 -20.47 0.17 13.92
CA SER A 29 -19.36 -0.07 13.00
C SER A 29 -18.60 -1.34 13.36
N GLU A 30 -18.32 -2.18 12.37
CA GLU A 30 -17.46 -3.37 12.50
C GLU A 30 -16.01 -3.11 12.06
N ALA A 31 -15.64 -1.85 11.82
CA ALA A 31 -14.29 -1.50 11.39
C ALA A 31 -13.25 -1.89 12.45
N THR A 32 -12.19 -2.54 12.01
CA THR A 32 -11.01 -2.88 12.81
C THR A 32 -9.93 -1.81 12.67
N PHE A 33 -9.12 -1.67 13.72
CA PHE A 33 -8.01 -0.72 13.82
C PHE A 33 -6.82 -1.45 14.44
N ASP A 34 -5.61 -0.94 14.20
CA ASP A 34 -4.39 -1.50 14.78
C ASP A 34 -4.42 -1.39 16.32
N SER A 35 -3.72 -2.31 17.01
CA SER A 35 -3.83 -2.48 18.47
C SER A 35 -3.35 -1.28 19.30
N ASP A 36 -2.53 -0.43 18.69
CA ASP A 36 -1.99 0.81 19.26
C ASP A 36 -2.98 1.99 19.13
N VAL A 37 -4.06 1.86 18.35
CA VAL A 37 -5.08 2.90 18.18
C VAL A 37 -6.15 2.77 19.26
N SER A 38 -6.31 3.82 20.08
CA SER A 38 -7.41 3.88 21.06
C SER A 38 -8.74 4.16 20.37
N VAL A 39 -9.65 3.18 20.34
CA VAL A 39 -10.97 3.33 19.71
C VAL A 39 -12.07 3.47 20.77
N ARG A 40 -12.89 4.51 20.66
CA ARG A 40 -14.11 4.69 21.45
C ARG A 40 -15.33 4.57 20.54
N LYS A 41 -16.23 3.65 20.90
CA LYS A 41 -17.56 3.54 20.28
C LYS A 41 -18.46 4.65 20.78
N THR A 42 -19.27 5.21 19.89
CA THR A 42 -20.19 6.31 20.18
C THR A 42 -21.45 6.23 19.35
N ASP A 43 -22.57 6.68 19.93
CA ASP A 43 -23.83 6.87 19.22
C ASP A 43 -23.95 8.24 18.53
N PHE A 44 -22.93 9.10 18.69
CA PHE A 44 -22.86 10.47 18.19
C PHE A 44 -23.97 11.41 18.71
N SER A 45 -24.63 11.06 19.83
CA SER A 45 -25.47 12.00 20.57
C SER A 45 -24.61 13.13 21.18
N GLU A 46 -25.23 14.29 21.42
CA GLU A 46 -24.51 15.45 21.97
C GLU A 46 -23.82 15.14 23.30
N ALA A 47 -24.51 14.44 24.21
CA ALA A 47 -23.98 14.09 25.52
C ALA A 47 -22.80 13.10 25.43
N ASP A 48 -22.91 12.09 24.58
CA ASP A 48 -21.82 11.11 24.38
C ASP A 48 -20.62 11.76 23.68
N LEU A 49 -20.86 12.65 22.72
CA LEU A 49 -19.79 13.44 22.09
C LEU A 49 -19.09 14.37 23.08
N GLU A 50 -19.83 15.13 23.90
CA GLU A 50 -19.22 16.00 24.92
C GLU A 50 -18.34 15.16 25.86
N SER A 51 -18.86 14.02 26.33
CA SER A 51 -18.12 13.09 27.18
C SER A 51 -16.86 12.54 26.50
N ALA A 52 -16.98 12.10 25.24
CA ALA A 52 -15.89 11.56 24.46
C ALA A 52 -14.77 12.57 24.16
N LEU A 53 -15.13 13.85 24.05
CA LEU A 53 -14.22 14.93 23.68
C LEU A 53 -13.56 15.63 24.89
N ARG A 54 -14.03 15.39 26.12
CA ARG A 54 -13.42 15.95 27.33
C ARG A 54 -11.96 15.49 27.46
N GLY A 55 -11.09 16.45 27.73
CA GLY A 55 -9.65 16.21 27.87
C GLY A 55 -8.91 15.99 26.53
N GLN A 56 -9.57 16.15 25.38
CA GLN A 56 -8.90 16.19 24.08
C GLN A 56 -8.49 17.62 23.73
N ASP A 57 -7.27 17.80 23.22
CA ASP A 57 -6.77 19.12 22.80
C ASP A 57 -7.32 19.56 21.44
N ALA A 58 -7.51 18.58 20.56
CA ALA A 58 -7.89 18.79 19.17
C ALA A 58 -8.87 17.74 18.67
N VAL A 59 -9.74 18.13 17.74
CA VAL A 59 -10.67 17.24 17.04
C VAL A 59 -10.46 17.35 15.55
N ILE A 60 -10.27 16.20 14.89
CA ILE A 60 -10.21 16.09 13.43
C ILE A 60 -11.45 15.35 12.94
N SER A 61 -12.22 16.00 12.08
CA SER A 61 -13.38 15.44 11.41
C SER A 61 -12.98 14.90 10.03
N ALA A 62 -13.17 13.60 9.81
CA ALA A 62 -12.90 12.93 8.52
C ALA A 62 -14.18 12.32 7.92
N VAL A 63 -15.33 12.96 8.15
CA VAL A 63 -16.64 12.48 7.71
C VAL A 63 -16.80 12.59 6.20
N CYS A 64 -17.49 11.62 5.60
CA CYS A 64 -17.86 11.67 4.18
C CYS A 64 -19.11 12.54 3.95
N ALA A 65 -19.55 12.63 2.69
CA ALA A 65 -20.68 13.47 2.27
C ALA A 65 -21.93 13.36 3.15
N THR A 66 -22.26 12.16 3.62
CA THR A 66 -23.45 11.94 4.49
C THR A 66 -23.36 12.62 5.86
N GLY A 67 -22.16 12.99 6.31
CA GLY A 67 -21.94 13.59 7.63
C GLY A 67 -21.46 15.04 7.58
N PHE A 68 -21.50 15.72 6.42
CA PHE A 68 -20.98 17.09 6.34
C PHE A 68 -21.67 18.03 7.33
N VAL A 69 -23.00 18.01 7.37
CA VAL A 69 -23.77 18.90 8.26
C VAL A 69 -23.68 18.48 9.73
N ASP A 70 -23.52 17.18 10.03
CA ASP A 70 -23.36 16.64 11.38
C ASP A 70 -22.15 17.25 12.11
N GLN A 71 -21.17 17.79 11.37
CA GLN A 71 -20.03 18.50 11.93
C GLN A 71 -20.43 19.65 12.84
N LYS A 72 -21.61 20.27 12.64
CA LYS A 72 -22.12 21.30 13.56
C LYS A 72 -22.28 20.76 14.98
N ASN A 73 -22.78 19.53 15.13
CA ASN A 73 -22.92 18.88 16.44
C ASN A 73 -21.55 18.56 17.04
N PHE A 74 -20.58 18.17 16.21
CA PHE A 74 -19.23 17.90 16.68
C PHE A 74 -18.52 19.18 17.14
N ILE A 75 -18.72 20.28 16.42
CA ILE A 75 -18.20 21.60 16.78
C ILE A 75 -18.81 22.04 18.11
N TYR A 76 -20.14 21.94 18.25
CA TYR A 76 -20.83 22.28 19.48
C TYR A 76 -20.32 21.46 20.68
N ALA A 77 -20.23 20.13 20.53
CA ALA A 77 -19.69 19.26 21.56
C ALA A 77 -18.21 19.55 21.87
N SER A 78 -17.41 19.94 20.87
CA SER A 78 -16.01 20.34 21.06
C SER A 78 -15.89 21.59 21.94
N ILE A 79 -16.71 22.61 21.67
CA ILE A 79 -16.76 23.84 22.48
C ILE A 79 -17.15 23.50 23.93
N ARG A 80 -18.22 22.73 24.10
CA ARG A 80 -18.72 22.30 25.41
C ARG A 80 -17.70 21.48 26.21
N ALA A 81 -16.93 20.64 25.52
CA ALA A 81 -15.87 19.84 26.13
C ALA A 81 -14.57 20.62 26.39
N GLY A 82 -14.47 21.88 25.94
CA GLY A 82 -13.30 22.74 26.13
C GLY A 82 -12.14 22.49 25.16
N VAL A 83 -12.39 21.79 24.04
CA VAL A 83 -11.41 21.52 22.97
C VAL A 83 -10.89 22.84 22.41
N LYS A 84 -9.58 22.92 22.10
CA LYS A 84 -8.93 24.15 21.63
C LYS A 84 -8.87 24.26 20.11
N ARG A 85 -8.82 23.12 19.41
CA ARG A 85 -8.56 23.05 17.97
C ARG A 85 -9.55 22.14 17.25
N PHE A 86 -10.16 22.62 16.17
CA PHE A 86 -11.02 21.81 15.30
C PHE A 86 -10.52 21.82 13.86
N ILE A 87 -10.34 20.64 13.27
CA ILE A 87 -10.03 20.47 11.85
C ILE A 87 -11.26 19.83 11.20
N LEU A 88 -11.96 20.60 10.37
CA LEU A 88 -13.16 20.15 9.67
C LEU A 88 -12.82 19.26 8.47
N SER A 89 -13.82 18.49 8.02
CA SER A 89 -13.71 17.61 6.86
C SER A 89 -13.75 18.40 5.55
N GLU A 90 -12.58 18.96 5.19
CA GLU A 90 -12.39 19.71 3.94
C GLU A 90 -11.64 18.89 2.88
N PHE A 91 -10.50 18.29 3.23
CA PHE A 91 -9.60 17.34 2.49
C PHE A 91 -9.87 17.09 0.99
N SER A 92 -10.10 18.15 0.22
CA SER A 92 -10.49 18.10 -1.19
C SER A 92 -10.30 19.49 -1.82
N SER A 93 -11.23 19.91 -2.68
CA SER A 93 -11.24 21.20 -3.36
C SER A 93 -11.52 22.38 -2.42
N ASN A 94 -11.08 23.58 -2.84
CA ASN A 94 -11.32 24.82 -2.14
C ASN A 94 -12.82 25.23 -2.18
N THR A 95 -13.51 25.12 -1.04
CA THR A 95 -14.93 25.47 -0.89
C THR A 95 -15.22 26.98 -0.82
N PHE A 96 -14.18 27.82 -0.74
CA PHE A 96 -14.31 29.28 -0.91
C PHE A 96 -14.57 29.69 -2.37
N SER A 97 -14.30 28.81 -3.33
CA SER A 97 -14.52 29.11 -4.75
C SER A 97 -15.97 28.83 -5.14
N ASP A 98 -16.70 29.86 -5.59
CA ASP A 98 -18.05 29.68 -6.12
C ASP A 98 -18.08 28.78 -7.36
N ALA A 99 -17.02 28.79 -8.16
CA ALA A 99 -16.90 27.87 -9.29
C ALA A 99 -16.82 26.40 -8.84
N VAL A 100 -16.13 26.12 -7.72
CA VAL A 100 -16.08 24.76 -7.15
C VAL A 100 -17.47 24.35 -6.64
N ILE A 101 -18.20 25.26 -5.98
CA ILE A 101 -19.57 24.98 -5.53
C ILE A 101 -20.52 24.76 -6.70
N GLN A 102 -20.42 25.55 -7.77
CA GLN A 102 -21.22 25.35 -8.98
C GLN A 102 -20.94 23.99 -9.64
N LEU A 103 -19.67 23.57 -9.66
CA LEU A 103 -19.28 22.26 -10.18
C LEU A 103 -19.76 21.10 -9.29
N VAL A 104 -19.74 21.31 -7.97
CA VAL A 104 -20.12 20.30 -6.96
C VAL A 104 -21.08 20.92 -5.94
N PRO A 105 -22.38 21.07 -6.27
CA PRO A 105 -23.36 21.74 -5.40
C PRO A 105 -23.47 21.15 -3.99
N LEU A 106 -23.14 19.87 -3.83
CA LEU A 106 -23.06 19.18 -2.55
C LEU A 106 -22.10 19.86 -1.56
N PHE A 107 -21.04 20.53 -2.05
CA PHE A 107 -20.06 21.21 -1.22
C PHE A 107 -20.61 22.48 -0.54
N GLU A 108 -21.81 22.94 -0.91
CA GLU A 108 -22.51 24.00 -0.17
C GLU A 108 -22.71 23.60 1.30
N GLN A 109 -22.91 22.31 1.57
CA GLN A 109 -23.01 21.80 2.95
C GLN A 109 -21.73 22.05 3.76
N LYS A 110 -20.55 21.98 3.13
CA LYS A 110 -19.27 22.30 3.77
C LYS A 110 -19.15 23.80 4.05
N ARG A 111 -19.58 24.65 3.11
CA ARG A 111 -19.61 26.11 3.28
C ARG A 111 -20.48 26.51 4.47
N VAL A 112 -21.65 25.91 4.61
CA VAL A 112 -22.55 26.09 5.76
C VAL A 112 -21.89 25.72 7.11
N VAL A 113 -21.02 24.71 7.13
CA VAL A 113 -20.26 24.32 8.33
C VAL A 113 -19.13 25.31 8.61
N LEU A 114 -18.47 25.80 7.57
CA LEU A 114 -17.40 26.78 7.67
C LEU A 114 -17.92 28.12 8.22
N ASP A 115 -19.09 28.56 7.76
CA ASP A 115 -19.73 29.76 8.31
C ASP A 115 -20.20 29.57 9.76
N TYR A 116 -20.63 28.35 10.10
CA TYR A 116 -20.89 28.01 11.50
C TYR A 116 -19.62 28.11 12.36
N LEU A 117 -18.48 27.57 11.92
CA LEU A 117 -17.21 27.69 12.64
C LEU A 117 -16.79 29.15 12.85
N LYS A 118 -16.89 29.99 11.80
CA LYS A 118 -16.62 31.43 11.92
C LYS A 118 -17.48 32.09 13.00
N SER A 119 -18.76 31.74 13.06
CA SER A 119 -19.68 32.25 14.09
C SER A 119 -19.31 31.84 15.52
N LYS A 120 -18.41 30.85 15.68
CA LYS A 120 -17.98 30.28 16.97
C LYS A 120 -16.57 30.69 17.40
N GLU A 121 -15.87 31.51 16.63
CA GLU A 121 -14.48 31.92 16.94
C GLU A 121 -14.36 32.63 18.30
N SER A 122 -15.38 33.41 18.68
CA SER A 122 -15.41 34.10 19.98
C SER A 122 -15.62 33.17 21.18
N GLU A 123 -16.00 31.90 20.94
CA GLU A 123 -16.19 30.89 21.99
C GLU A 123 -14.89 30.15 22.34
N GLY A 124 -13.75 30.59 21.79
CA GLY A 124 -12.42 30.09 22.14
C GLY A 124 -11.97 28.83 21.39
N LEU A 125 -12.68 28.45 20.32
CA LEU A 125 -12.34 27.34 19.44
C LEU A 125 -11.61 27.85 18.18
N ALA A 126 -10.34 27.47 18.00
CA ALA A 126 -9.61 27.74 16.78
C ALA A 126 -9.87 26.65 15.73
N TRP A 127 -10.01 27.00 14.46
CA TRP A 127 -10.32 26.03 13.40
C TRP A 127 -9.42 26.14 12.16
N SER A 128 -9.30 25.06 11.39
CA SER A 128 -8.60 25.06 10.09
C SER A 128 -9.26 24.12 9.11
N GLY A 129 -9.50 24.62 7.90
CA GLY A 129 -9.80 23.81 6.70
C GLY A 129 -8.55 23.50 5.93
N ILE A 130 -8.44 22.27 5.43
CA ILE A 130 -7.29 21.80 4.66
C ILE A 130 -7.81 21.35 3.29
N ALA A 131 -7.54 22.14 2.26
CA ALA A 131 -7.85 21.78 0.87
C ALA A 131 -6.63 21.10 0.24
N THR A 132 -6.67 19.77 0.15
CA THR A 132 -5.55 18.94 -0.31
C THR A 132 -5.62 18.60 -1.80
N ALA A 133 -6.62 19.09 -2.53
CA ALA A 133 -6.98 18.61 -3.85
C ALA A 133 -7.28 17.08 -3.83
N LEU A 134 -7.07 16.40 -4.96
CA LEU A 134 -7.36 14.98 -5.11
C LEU A 134 -6.33 14.12 -4.38
N LEU A 135 -6.78 13.01 -3.78
CA LEU A 135 -5.88 11.96 -3.31
C LEU A 135 -5.28 11.26 -4.53
N PHE A 136 -4.04 11.58 -4.87
CA PHE A 136 -3.40 11.14 -6.11
C PHE A 136 -3.29 9.63 -6.22
N ASP A 137 -2.66 8.96 -5.24
CA ASP A 137 -2.45 7.50 -5.24
C ASP A 137 -3.76 6.73 -5.22
N TRP A 138 -4.72 7.19 -4.41
CA TRP A 138 -6.07 6.63 -4.40
C TRP A 138 -6.72 6.78 -5.79
N GLY A 139 -6.59 7.94 -6.42
CA GLY A 139 -7.19 8.19 -7.71
C GLY A 139 -6.55 7.40 -8.86
N LEU A 140 -5.25 7.09 -8.77
CA LEU A 140 -4.56 6.19 -9.70
C LEU A 140 -5.01 4.74 -9.53
N THR A 141 -5.23 4.29 -8.28
CA THR A 141 -5.56 2.89 -7.98
C THR A 141 -7.04 2.55 -8.13
N THR A 142 -7.95 3.54 -8.05
CA THR A 142 -9.39 3.32 -8.26
C THR A 142 -9.90 3.67 -9.65
N GLY A 143 -9.03 4.21 -10.51
CA GLY A 143 -9.43 4.74 -11.81
C GLY A 143 -10.17 6.08 -11.74
N PHE A 144 -10.29 6.70 -10.56
CA PHE A 144 -10.95 8.00 -10.39
C PHE A 144 -10.30 9.12 -11.24
N LEU A 145 -8.99 9.04 -11.50
CA LEU A 145 -8.29 9.97 -12.40
C LEU A 145 -8.48 9.67 -13.90
N GLY A 146 -9.28 8.65 -14.25
CA GLY A 146 -9.54 8.24 -15.63
C GLY A 146 -8.48 7.30 -16.22
N TYR A 147 -7.54 6.80 -15.42
CA TYR A 147 -6.52 5.83 -15.84
C TYR A 147 -6.77 4.47 -15.20
N ASP A 148 -6.84 3.40 -16.01
CA ASP A 148 -6.87 2.03 -15.51
C ASP A 148 -5.48 1.39 -15.62
N ILE A 149 -4.69 1.54 -14.56
CA ILE A 149 -3.36 0.92 -14.46
C ILE A 149 -3.41 -0.59 -14.21
N THR A 150 -4.55 -1.11 -13.73
CA THR A 150 -4.69 -2.54 -13.41
C THR A 150 -4.94 -3.39 -14.65
N SER A 151 -5.59 -2.82 -15.68
CA SER A 151 -5.86 -3.47 -16.96
C SER A 151 -4.63 -4.04 -17.65
N GLN A 152 -3.46 -3.39 -17.48
CA GLN A 152 -2.22 -3.81 -18.12
C GLN A 152 -1.70 -5.17 -17.62
N THR A 153 -2.17 -5.63 -16.46
CA THR A 153 -1.71 -6.87 -15.82
C THR A 153 -2.76 -7.99 -15.80
N ALA A 154 -4.02 -7.68 -16.09
CA ALA A 154 -5.10 -8.66 -16.01
C ALA A 154 -5.03 -9.69 -17.15
N ASN A 155 -5.14 -10.98 -16.80
CA ASN A 155 -5.22 -12.12 -17.73
C ASN A 155 -4.05 -12.21 -18.73
N GLN A 156 -2.84 -11.81 -18.32
CA GLN A 156 -1.63 -11.89 -19.13
C GLN A 156 -0.67 -12.96 -18.58
N TYR A 157 0.12 -13.58 -19.47
CA TYR A 157 1.27 -14.40 -19.10
C TYR A 157 2.54 -13.55 -19.19
N PHE A 158 3.36 -13.55 -18.14
CA PHE A 158 4.53 -12.68 -18.04
C PHE A 158 5.83 -13.46 -17.93
N TYR A 159 6.82 -13.02 -18.70
CA TYR A 159 8.21 -13.38 -18.50
C TYR A 159 8.87 -12.34 -17.60
N VAL A 160 9.56 -12.78 -16.57
CA VAL A 160 10.33 -11.93 -15.65
C VAL A 160 11.69 -12.56 -15.39
N ALA A 161 12.68 -11.74 -15.08
CA ALA A 161 13.99 -12.21 -14.71
C ALA A 161 14.60 -11.35 -13.61
N SER A 162 15.03 -11.98 -12.52
CA SER A 162 15.83 -11.31 -11.48
C SER A 162 17.29 -11.23 -11.89
N VAL A 163 17.84 -12.27 -12.53
CA VAL A 163 19.21 -12.33 -13.05
C VAL A 163 19.22 -12.92 -14.46
N GLU A 164 20.20 -12.52 -15.27
CA GLU A 164 20.58 -13.20 -16.51
C GLU A 164 21.96 -13.81 -16.28
N THR A 165 22.11 -15.13 -16.38
CA THR A 165 23.36 -15.80 -16.00
C THR A 165 23.54 -17.15 -16.67
N SER A 166 24.78 -17.62 -16.67
CA SER A 166 25.20 -18.98 -17.00
C SER A 166 25.68 -19.74 -15.75
N GLN A 167 25.79 -21.08 -15.85
CA GLN A 167 26.39 -21.91 -14.78
C GLN A 167 27.84 -21.51 -14.48
N LYS A 168 28.59 -21.04 -15.49
CA LYS A 168 29.99 -20.61 -15.33
C LYS A 168 30.10 -19.30 -14.56
N GLU A 169 29.20 -18.35 -14.79
CA GLU A 169 29.15 -17.10 -14.01
C GLU A 169 28.77 -17.35 -12.55
N ILE A 170 27.83 -18.26 -12.30
CA ILE A 170 27.47 -18.69 -10.94
C ILE A 170 28.67 -19.33 -10.24
N LEU A 171 29.37 -20.26 -10.92
CA LEU A 171 30.57 -20.88 -10.37
C LEU A 171 31.65 -19.84 -10.04
N GLY A 172 31.92 -18.91 -10.96
CA GLY A 172 32.90 -17.84 -10.72
C GLY A 172 32.54 -16.98 -9.51
N ALA A 173 31.27 -16.61 -9.37
CA ALA A 173 30.79 -15.86 -8.21
C ALA A 173 30.91 -16.65 -6.89
N LEU A 174 30.61 -17.95 -6.91
CA LEU A 174 30.77 -18.82 -5.74
C LEU A 174 32.24 -18.98 -5.34
N GLU A 175 33.14 -19.16 -6.31
CA GLU A 175 34.58 -19.32 -6.05
C GLU A 175 35.17 -18.06 -5.45
N GLU A 176 34.73 -16.90 -5.93
CA GLU A 176 35.10 -15.61 -5.36
C GLU A 176 34.55 -15.46 -3.93
N ALA A 177 33.25 -15.66 -3.73
CA ALA A 177 32.59 -15.45 -2.44
C ALA A 177 33.10 -16.38 -1.33
N THR A 178 33.49 -17.61 -1.67
CA THR A 178 33.95 -18.62 -0.71
C THR A 178 35.46 -18.76 -0.62
N SER A 179 36.22 -18.02 -1.44
CA SER A 179 37.66 -18.21 -1.62
C SER A 179 38.07 -19.67 -1.88
N SER A 180 37.19 -20.44 -2.52
CA SER A 180 37.37 -21.87 -2.79
C SER A 180 37.39 -22.15 -4.29
N LYS A 181 37.93 -23.30 -4.69
CA LYS A 181 37.92 -23.79 -6.08
C LYS A 181 37.27 -25.15 -6.13
N TRP A 182 36.48 -25.39 -7.17
CA TRP A 182 35.83 -26.70 -7.36
C TRP A 182 36.33 -27.39 -8.62
N THR A 183 36.32 -28.72 -8.57
CA THR A 183 36.53 -29.53 -9.78
C THR A 183 35.25 -29.48 -10.61
N VAL A 184 35.39 -29.12 -11.90
CA VAL A 184 34.27 -29.08 -12.84
C VAL A 184 34.22 -30.40 -13.61
N THR A 185 33.06 -31.04 -13.60
CA THR A 185 32.76 -32.19 -14.45
C THR A 185 31.81 -31.76 -15.56
N ASP A 186 32.26 -31.83 -16.81
CA ASP A 186 31.40 -31.55 -17.96
C ASP A 186 30.44 -32.72 -18.23
N THR A 187 29.23 -32.39 -18.68
CA THR A 187 28.16 -33.34 -19.02
C THR A 187 27.43 -32.87 -20.28
N SER A 188 26.52 -33.70 -20.81
CA SER A 188 25.67 -33.36 -21.94
C SER A 188 24.19 -33.35 -21.53
N THR A 189 23.39 -32.56 -22.24
CA THR A 189 21.92 -32.53 -22.07
C THR A 189 21.31 -33.93 -22.17
N ASP A 190 21.72 -34.73 -23.16
CA ASP A 190 21.16 -36.07 -23.34
C ASP A 190 21.48 -36.99 -22.16
N SER A 191 22.68 -36.87 -21.59
CA SER A 191 23.10 -37.67 -20.44
C SER A 191 22.32 -37.29 -19.17
N GLU A 192 22.20 -36.00 -18.88
CA GLU A 192 21.46 -35.50 -17.71
C GLU A 192 19.98 -35.85 -17.78
N ILE A 193 19.34 -35.64 -18.94
CA ILE A 193 17.92 -35.96 -19.13
C ILE A 193 17.69 -37.47 -19.00
N SER A 194 18.57 -38.29 -19.60
CA SER A 194 18.44 -39.76 -19.52
C SER A 194 18.55 -40.26 -18.08
N GLU A 195 19.52 -39.75 -17.32
CA GLU A 195 19.68 -40.13 -15.91
C GLU A 195 18.54 -39.61 -15.05
N ALA A 196 18.07 -38.38 -15.30
CA ALA A 196 16.93 -37.80 -14.60
C ALA A 196 15.63 -38.61 -14.81
N VAL A 197 15.34 -39.00 -16.05
CA VAL A 197 14.17 -39.84 -16.39
C VAL A 197 14.29 -41.23 -15.76
N LYS A 198 15.48 -41.85 -15.80
CA LYS A 198 15.70 -43.16 -15.18
C LYS A 198 15.52 -43.11 -13.66
N THR A 199 16.07 -42.09 -13.02
CA THR A 199 15.94 -41.83 -11.57
C THR A 199 14.48 -41.65 -11.19
N LEU A 200 13.75 -40.82 -11.94
CA LEU A 200 12.31 -40.65 -11.73
C LEU A 200 11.51 -41.94 -11.98
N GLY A 201 11.90 -42.72 -12.99
CA GLY A 201 11.25 -43.97 -13.37
C GLY A 201 11.32 -45.07 -12.31
N ILE A 202 12.31 -45.04 -11.42
CA ILE A 202 12.40 -45.96 -10.27
C ILE A 202 11.72 -45.41 -9.01
N GLY A 203 11.00 -44.29 -9.12
CA GLY A 203 10.27 -43.66 -8.02
C GLY A 203 11.08 -42.65 -7.20
N ASP A 204 12.32 -42.35 -7.59
CA ASP A 204 13.11 -41.30 -6.94
C ASP A 204 12.79 -39.93 -7.55
N PHE A 205 12.11 -39.09 -6.76
CA PHE A 205 11.67 -37.77 -7.19
C PHE A 205 12.82 -36.76 -7.39
N SER A 206 14.06 -37.10 -6.99
CA SER A 206 15.24 -36.30 -7.32
C SER A 206 15.43 -36.10 -8.83
N GLY A 207 15.02 -37.10 -9.64
CA GLY A 207 15.00 -37.01 -11.09
C GLY A 207 14.08 -35.90 -11.63
N ALA A 208 12.98 -35.57 -10.95
CA ALA A 208 12.12 -34.46 -11.35
C ALA A 208 12.83 -33.10 -11.16
N PHE A 209 13.59 -32.93 -10.08
CA PHE A 209 14.38 -31.71 -9.87
C PHE A 209 15.50 -31.55 -10.89
N MET A 210 16.13 -32.65 -11.31
CA MET A 210 17.11 -32.63 -12.40
C MET A 210 16.46 -32.13 -13.70
N LEU A 211 15.29 -32.65 -14.07
CA LEU A 211 14.56 -32.18 -15.26
C LEU A 211 14.17 -30.70 -15.16
N VAL A 212 13.76 -30.21 -13.98
CA VAL A 212 13.48 -28.78 -13.76
C VAL A 212 14.73 -27.91 -13.94
N ARG A 213 15.88 -28.35 -13.45
CA ARG A 213 17.16 -27.67 -13.70
C ARG A 213 17.48 -27.64 -15.20
N ASP A 214 17.21 -28.74 -15.91
CA ASP A 214 17.44 -28.85 -17.34
C ASP A 214 16.55 -27.91 -18.16
N THR A 215 15.35 -27.55 -17.68
CA THR A 215 14.56 -26.51 -18.38
C THR A 215 15.24 -25.15 -18.40
N SER A 216 16.27 -24.92 -17.57
CA SER A 216 17.01 -23.67 -17.50
C SER A 216 18.37 -23.74 -18.20
N TYR A 217 19.06 -24.88 -18.12
CA TYR A 217 20.46 -24.99 -18.55
C TYR A 217 20.74 -25.99 -19.67
N ALA A 218 19.76 -26.81 -20.05
CA ALA A 218 19.93 -27.73 -21.16
C ALA A 218 19.91 -27.00 -22.51
N ASN A 219 20.54 -27.60 -23.52
CA ASN A 219 20.55 -27.11 -24.89
C ASN A 219 19.42 -27.69 -25.74
N THR A 220 18.31 -28.10 -25.12
CA THR A 220 17.16 -28.68 -25.81
C THR A 220 16.47 -27.63 -26.69
N PRO A 221 16.29 -27.87 -28.00
CA PRO A 221 15.62 -26.94 -28.89
C PRO A 221 14.22 -26.57 -28.40
N GLY A 222 13.92 -25.27 -28.39
CA GLY A 222 12.59 -24.76 -28.03
C GLY A 222 12.39 -24.39 -26.56
N LEU A 223 13.35 -24.68 -25.66
CA LEU A 223 13.21 -24.31 -24.24
C LEU A 223 13.10 -22.79 -24.00
N ARG A 224 13.81 -21.97 -24.78
CA ARG A 224 13.80 -20.50 -24.69
C ARG A 224 14.00 -19.97 -23.26
N ALA A 225 14.87 -20.63 -22.50
CA ALA A 225 15.01 -20.43 -21.06
C ALA A 225 15.71 -19.12 -20.67
N ASN A 226 16.46 -18.49 -21.59
CA ASN A 226 16.98 -17.15 -21.36
C ASN A 226 15.91 -16.13 -21.74
N TYR A 227 14.94 -15.90 -20.85
CA TYR A 227 13.85 -14.95 -21.10
C TYR A 227 14.31 -13.51 -21.34
N VAL A 228 15.50 -13.13 -20.86
CA VAL A 228 16.04 -11.79 -21.10
C VAL A 228 16.42 -11.60 -22.56
N LYS A 229 16.91 -12.67 -23.20
CA LYS A 229 17.28 -12.70 -24.62
C LYS A 229 16.12 -13.10 -25.52
N ASP A 230 15.34 -14.08 -25.09
CA ASP A 230 14.40 -14.82 -25.93
C ASP A 230 12.97 -14.26 -25.86
N GLU A 231 12.65 -13.45 -24.83
CA GLU A 231 11.29 -12.97 -24.55
C GLU A 231 11.21 -11.48 -24.22
N LYS A 232 9.99 -10.93 -24.21
CA LYS A 232 9.72 -9.58 -23.72
C LYS A 232 9.43 -9.60 -22.22
N LEU A 233 10.36 -9.08 -21.43
CA LEU A 233 10.19 -9.03 -19.98
C LEU A 233 9.13 -8.01 -19.53
N ALA A 234 8.35 -8.40 -18.53
CA ALA A 234 7.39 -7.56 -17.83
C ALA A 234 7.98 -6.85 -16.60
N ASN A 235 9.29 -7.00 -16.35
CA ASN A 235 9.97 -6.41 -15.20
C ASN A 235 9.62 -4.93 -14.98
N GLY A 236 9.70 -4.10 -16.02
CA GLY A 236 9.38 -2.67 -15.92
C GLY A 236 7.92 -2.39 -15.61
N LEU A 237 7.00 -3.17 -16.17
CA LEU A 237 5.55 -3.07 -15.89
C LEU A 237 5.24 -3.43 -14.42
N LEU A 238 5.94 -4.44 -13.89
CA LEU A 238 5.73 -4.96 -12.55
C LEU A 238 6.61 -4.30 -11.49
N GLY A 239 7.44 -3.31 -11.86
CA GLY A 239 8.38 -2.66 -10.94
C GLY A 239 9.48 -3.59 -10.41
N LEU A 240 9.78 -4.69 -11.11
CA LEU A 240 10.77 -5.68 -10.70
C LEU A 240 12.17 -5.30 -11.19
N MET A 241 13.10 -5.16 -10.25
CA MET A 241 14.50 -4.82 -10.53
C MET A 241 15.32 -6.07 -10.87
N LYS A 242 16.27 -5.92 -11.79
CA LYS A 242 17.33 -6.91 -11.99
C LYS A 242 18.36 -6.83 -10.85
N GLN A 243 19.00 -7.95 -10.60
CA GLN A 243 20.04 -8.13 -9.59
C GLN A 243 21.35 -8.56 -10.26
N SER A 244 22.44 -8.41 -9.51
CA SER A 244 23.75 -8.93 -9.85
C SER A 244 23.87 -10.37 -9.37
N VAL A 245 24.33 -11.28 -10.22
CA VAL A 245 24.61 -12.68 -9.85
C VAL A 245 25.57 -12.74 -8.67
N LYS A 246 26.62 -11.91 -8.70
CA LYS A 246 27.62 -11.83 -7.63
C LYS A 246 27.01 -11.42 -6.30
N ASP A 247 26.20 -10.36 -6.30
CA ASP A 247 25.60 -9.85 -5.07
C ASP A 247 24.59 -10.85 -4.51
N SER A 248 23.80 -11.49 -5.37
CA SER A 248 22.88 -12.57 -4.99
C SER A 248 23.62 -13.76 -4.37
N VAL A 249 24.76 -14.16 -4.94
CA VAL A 249 25.58 -15.26 -4.39
C VAL A 249 26.16 -14.88 -3.03
N ILE A 250 26.77 -13.70 -2.88
CA ILE A 250 27.33 -13.22 -1.61
C ILE A 250 26.23 -13.21 -0.53
N GLN A 251 25.06 -12.66 -0.84
CA GLN A 251 23.94 -12.58 0.10
C GLN A 251 23.49 -13.98 0.60
N VAL A 252 23.60 -15.01 -0.23
CA VAL A 252 23.27 -16.39 0.16
C VAL A 252 24.39 -17.00 0.99
N VAL A 253 25.64 -16.86 0.57
CA VAL A 253 26.82 -17.41 1.27
C VAL A 253 26.95 -16.82 2.67
N ASP A 254 26.74 -15.51 2.85
CA ASP A 254 26.83 -14.83 4.16
C ASP A 254 25.81 -15.33 5.20
N LYS A 255 24.80 -16.09 4.78
CA LYS A 255 23.76 -16.66 5.66
C LYS A 255 24.01 -18.13 6.03
N LEU A 256 25.00 -18.78 5.42
CA LEU A 256 25.38 -20.18 5.66
C LEU A 256 26.48 -20.25 6.73
#